data_AF-A0A6G0ILU8-F1
#
_entry.id   AF-A0A6G0ILU8-F1
#
_cell.length_a   1.000
_cell.length_b   1.000
_cell.length_c   1.000
_cell.angle_alpha   90.00
_cell.angle_beta   90.00
_cell.angle_gamma   90.00
#
_symmetry.space_group_name_H-M   'P 1'
#
loop_
_entity.id
_entity.type
_entity.pdbx_description
1 polymer ?
#
loop_
_entity_poly.entity_id
_entity_poly.type
_entity_poly.pdbx_seq_one_letter_code
_entity_poly.pdbx_strand_id
1 'polypeptide(L)'
;MFASELAGVSARLHRRDVPESCVRYVGVKLDDVIITGSEVPSTGEEESLRVVQSYDDLSRKLWRLEGLPLSITAVQGAHPALRYTQVFPPLPLKLDYSFFVREKISRSLVPKEDKPCPAYVTPITVICHMEGSGKWPHDRLAIRHIRAAFHIRLGELLKKHHNYPCKPCPTHLDVWKDGLLFRIQVAYHREPQVLRESVNAEGLLVVRDNEEAQALEMATIHKPLLTSTLHGLQQQHQCFGAVCRLAKRWLGAQLFSEDITEDTADLLVASLFLQPAPFTPPGSPQVGFLRFLRLLASFDWRNTPLIVNLNNQLTAVDYTEIKNDFMASRESLPVMFIATPKDKKLSMWTKRAPSVQMLHRVVMLAAESLKVLEHQLMDGGQMQDVRVVMRPPLDAYDVLIHLNPKQVPLLSQAVDPPAVTFSRGIMDGNVAHSGGAMPVVDYNPVSLYLAELRDSFGDLALFFCDPYGGTVIAVLWNPKAFIPLPFKTSQVSARSVEVTGEEAKTVPNVEAILEDFRNMGKGLVKSVEARTEKWSF
;
A
#
# COMPACT_ATOMS: atom_id res chain seq x y z
N MET A 1 29.88 7.87 2.35
CA MET A 1 29.69 8.97 1.38
C MET A 1 29.21 10.26 2.05
N PHE A 2 28.24 10.20 2.98
CA PHE A 2 27.73 11.39 3.69
C PHE A 2 28.71 12.08 4.65
N ALA A 3 29.53 11.31 5.39
CA ALA A 3 30.57 11.87 6.24
C ALA A 3 31.64 12.65 5.44
N SER A 4 31.91 12.24 4.19
CA SER A 4 32.85 12.93 3.30
C SER A 4 32.26 14.21 2.67
N GLU A 5 30.95 14.27 2.42
CA GLU A 5 30.31 15.51 1.93
C GLU A 5 30.16 16.56 3.03
N LEU A 6 29.77 16.15 4.24
CA LEU A 6 29.73 17.04 5.42
C LEU A 6 31.13 17.58 5.75
N ALA A 7 32.15 16.71 5.72
CA ALA A 7 33.54 17.15 5.85
C ALA A 7 33.96 18.11 4.73
N GLY A 8 33.49 17.89 3.49
CA GLY A 8 33.78 18.74 2.34
C GLY A 8 33.08 20.11 2.35
N VAL A 9 31.88 20.22 2.93
CA VAL A 9 31.16 21.50 3.11
C VAL A 9 31.70 22.25 4.32
N SER A 10 31.91 21.56 5.45
CA SER A 10 32.55 22.14 6.64
C SER A 10 33.96 22.66 6.31
N ALA A 11 34.78 21.87 5.59
CA ALA A 11 36.11 22.32 5.18
C ALA A 11 36.11 23.52 4.22
N ARG A 12 35.05 23.70 3.41
CA ARG A 12 34.89 24.88 2.54
C ARG A 12 34.41 26.12 3.30
N LEU A 13 33.62 25.94 4.34
CA LEU A 13 33.13 27.02 5.21
C LEU A 13 34.22 27.50 6.17
N HIS A 14 35.03 26.57 6.71
CA HIS A 14 36.26 26.87 7.45
C HIS A 14 37.27 27.66 6.63
N ARG A 15 37.45 27.33 5.35
CA ARG A 15 38.33 28.12 4.44
C ARG A 15 37.82 29.54 4.15
N ARG A 16 36.63 29.91 4.62
CA ARG A 16 36.03 31.24 4.46
C ARG A 16 35.78 31.94 5.81
N ASP A 17 36.44 31.50 6.88
CA ASP A 17 36.33 32.05 8.24
C ASP A 17 34.90 32.08 8.80
N VAL A 18 34.00 31.19 8.34
CA VAL A 18 32.67 31.04 8.94
C VAL A 18 32.79 30.14 10.18
N PRO A 19 32.48 30.62 11.40
CA PRO A 19 32.54 29.80 12.60
C PRO A 19 31.60 28.60 12.50
N GLU A 20 32.01 27.42 12.99
CA GLU A 20 31.14 26.24 13.06
C GLU A 20 29.84 26.52 13.84
N SER A 21 29.89 27.41 14.84
CA SER A 21 28.72 27.86 15.59
C SER A 21 27.66 28.56 14.74
N CYS A 22 28.01 29.04 13.53
CA CYS A 22 27.10 29.72 12.62
C CYS A 22 26.44 28.77 11.60
N VAL A 23 26.82 27.49 11.57
CA VAL A 23 26.36 26.54 10.56
C VAL A 23 25.78 25.29 11.25
N ARG A 24 24.49 25.04 11.03
CA ARG A 24 23.82 23.83 11.52
C ARG A 24 23.37 22.96 10.36
N TYR A 25 23.84 21.72 10.33
CA TYR A 25 23.29 20.72 9.42
C TYR A 25 22.03 20.09 10.03
N VAL A 26 20.94 20.08 9.27
CA VAL A 26 19.63 19.55 9.70
C VAL A 26 19.07 18.57 8.66
N GLY A 27 19.90 18.00 7.79
CA GLY A 27 19.47 17.01 6.80
C GLY A 27 19.34 15.60 7.40
N VAL A 28 18.59 14.72 6.70
CA VAL A 28 18.53 13.26 6.90
C VAL A 28 17.85 12.81 8.21
N LYS A 29 17.46 13.73 9.10
CA LYS A 29 16.83 13.37 10.39
C LYS A 29 15.56 12.53 10.24
N LEU A 30 14.79 12.75 9.16
CA LEU A 30 13.54 12.03 8.92
C LEU A 30 13.72 10.72 8.13
N ASP A 31 14.90 10.49 7.58
CA ASP A 31 15.12 9.35 6.68
C ASP A 31 15.16 8.03 7.48
N ASP A 32 15.48 8.09 8.78
CA ASP A 32 15.54 6.95 9.71
C ASP A 32 14.29 6.05 9.68
N VAL A 33 13.11 6.59 9.39
CA VAL A 33 11.86 5.81 9.36
C VAL A 33 11.60 5.07 8.05
N ILE A 34 12.47 5.26 7.04
CA ILE A 34 12.41 4.59 5.74
C ILE A 34 13.72 3.90 5.36
N ILE A 35 14.72 3.89 6.26
CA ILE A 35 16.01 3.22 6.01
C ILE A 35 15.81 1.73 5.74
N THR A 36 16.53 1.24 4.74
CA THR A 36 16.68 -0.18 4.43
C THR A 36 18.12 -0.63 4.61
N GLY A 37 18.30 -1.94 4.86
CA GLY A 37 19.61 -2.57 5.03
C GLY A 37 20.16 -2.53 6.46
N SER A 38 20.73 -3.65 6.91
CA SER A 38 21.33 -3.79 8.24
C SER A 38 22.81 -3.38 8.30
N GLU A 39 23.56 -3.57 7.19
CA GLU A 39 25.00 -3.32 7.14
C GLU A 39 25.36 -1.95 6.54
N VAL A 40 24.68 -1.56 5.47
CA VAL A 40 24.83 -0.25 4.82
C VAL A 40 23.45 0.39 4.72
N PRO A 41 23.13 1.36 5.60
CA PRO A 41 21.87 2.08 5.53
C PRO A 41 21.71 2.76 4.17
N SER A 42 20.59 2.49 3.49
CA SER A 42 20.18 3.20 2.29
C SER A 42 18.79 3.81 2.51
N THR A 43 18.50 4.91 1.79
CA THR A 43 17.15 5.44 1.61
C THR A 43 16.31 4.57 0.67
N GLY A 44 16.77 3.38 0.28
CA GLY A 44 16.12 2.30 -0.49
C GLY A 44 16.10 2.46 -2.03
N GLU A 45 16.85 3.43 -2.56
CA GLU A 45 16.96 3.64 -4.00
C GLU A 45 17.70 2.49 -4.68
N GLU A 46 18.80 2.01 -4.10
CA GLU A 46 19.58 0.88 -4.60
C GLU A 46 18.78 -0.42 -4.59
N GLU A 47 17.99 -0.65 -3.54
CA GLU A 47 17.10 -1.79 -3.39
C GLU A 47 16.01 -1.78 -4.47
N SER A 48 15.39 -0.62 -4.68
CA SER A 48 14.40 -0.43 -5.76
C SER A 48 15.03 -0.67 -7.13
N LEU A 49 16.26 -0.17 -7.36
CA LEU A 49 16.99 -0.39 -8.60
C LEU A 49 17.27 -1.87 -8.85
N ARG A 50 17.65 -2.65 -7.82
CA ARG A 50 17.82 -4.11 -7.94
C ARG A 50 16.53 -4.80 -8.37
N VAL A 51 15.39 -4.37 -7.82
CA VAL A 51 14.07 -4.89 -8.22
C VAL A 51 13.76 -4.56 -9.68
N VAL A 52 13.99 -3.31 -10.11
CA VAL A 52 13.81 -2.86 -11.49
C VAL A 52 14.69 -3.66 -12.46
N GLN A 53 15.96 -3.85 -12.15
CA GLN A 53 16.89 -4.64 -12.97
C GLN A 53 16.46 -6.11 -13.11
N SER A 54 16.00 -6.72 -12.01
CA SER A 54 15.49 -8.09 -12.03
C SER A 54 14.19 -8.21 -12.82
N TYR A 55 13.30 -7.21 -12.72
CA TYR A 55 12.10 -7.09 -13.53
C TYR A 55 12.41 -6.94 -15.03
N ASP A 56 13.34 -6.08 -15.41
CA ASP A 56 13.72 -5.86 -16.80
C ASP A 56 14.28 -7.12 -17.45
N ASP A 57 15.08 -7.89 -16.69
CA ASP A 57 15.56 -9.20 -17.11
C ASP A 57 14.42 -10.22 -17.28
N LEU A 58 13.49 -10.29 -16.32
CA LEU A 58 12.30 -11.15 -16.45
C LEU A 58 11.44 -10.75 -17.65
N SER A 59 11.22 -9.46 -17.86
CA SER A 59 10.45 -8.92 -18.98
C SER A 59 11.06 -9.32 -20.33
N ARG A 60 12.38 -9.16 -20.50
CA ARG A 60 13.09 -9.63 -21.72
C ARG A 60 12.96 -11.14 -21.93
N LYS A 61 13.01 -11.93 -20.84
CA LYS A 61 12.85 -13.39 -20.91
C LYS A 61 11.42 -13.78 -21.34
N LEU A 62 10.41 -13.13 -20.76
CA LEU A 62 8.99 -13.33 -21.13
C LEU A 62 8.76 -13.02 -22.62
N TRP A 63 9.28 -11.90 -23.13
CA TRP A 63 9.18 -11.53 -24.54
C TRP A 63 9.80 -12.55 -25.51
N ARG A 64 10.82 -13.30 -25.05
CA ARG A 64 11.53 -14.30 -25.85
C ARG A 64 10.98 -15.72 -25.66
N LEU A 65 9.90 -15.90 -24.89
CA LEU A 65 9.31 -17.22 -24.69
C LEU A 65 8.61 -17.68 -25.97
N GLU A 66 9.07 -18.82 -26.49
CA GLU A 66 8.43 -19.52 -27.58
C GLU A 66 7.52 -20.64 -27.05
N GLY A 67 6.49 -21.01 -27.81
CA GLY A 67 5.59 -22.12 -27.47
C GLY A 67 4.37 -21.75 -26.62
N LEU A 68 4.04 -20.45 -26.53
CA LEU A 68 2.73 -19.97 -26.08
C LEU A 68 1.71 -20.02 -27.23
N PRO A 69 0.43 -20.33 -26.97
CA PRO A 69 -0.62 -20.30 -28.00
C PRO A 69 -0.90 -18.92 -28.59
N LEU A 70 -0.62 -17.87 -27.82
CA LEU A 70 -0.72 -16.47 -28.21
C LEU A 70 0.58 -15.76 -27.81
N SER A 71 1.08 -14.88 -28.66
CA SER A 71 2.27 -14.09 -28.35
C SER A 71 1.99 -13.05 -27.26
N ILE A 72 3.03 -12.66 -26.51
CA ILE A 72 2.95 -11.57 -25.53
C ILE A 72 3.16 -10.25 -26.27
N THR A 73 2.25 -9.29 -26.09
CA THR A 73 2.29 -7.96 -26.73
C THR A 73 2.79 -6.86 -25.81
N ALA A 74 2.65 -7.05 -24.49
CA ALA A 74 3.19 -6.12 -23.51
C ALA A 74 3.47 -6.84 -22.19
N VAL A 75 4.55 -6.42 -21.53
CA VAL A 75 4.88 -6.78 -20.14
C VAL A 75 5.02 -5.46 -19.38
N GLN A 76 4.12 -5.22 -18.45
CA GLN A 76 4.03 -3.94 -17.72
C GLN A 76 4.15 -4.16 -16.21
N GLY A 77 4.96 -3.34 -15.56
CA GLY A 77 5.07 -3.33 -14.11
C GLY A 77 3.90 -2.58 -13.48
N ALA A 78 3.30 -3.14 -12.43
CA ALA A 78 2.18 -2.52 -11.72
C ALA A 78 2.42 -2.34 -10.21
N HIS A 79 3.66 -2.57 -9.76
CA HIS A 79 4.02 -2.54 -8.34
C HIS A 79 4.77 -1.24 -7.97
N PRO A 80 4.54 -0.63 -6.78
CA PRO A 80 5.21 0.59 -6.34
C PRO A 80 6.75 0.52 -6.33
N ALA A 81 7.31 -0.68 -6.09
CA ALA A 81 8.76 -0.90 -6.13
C ALA A 81 9.38 -0.62 -7.51
N LEU A 82 8.63 -0.79 -8.60
CA LEU A 82 9.10 -0.54 -9.97
C LEU A 82 9.13 0.95 -10.33
N ARG A 83 8.55 1.79 -9.47
CA ARG A 83 8.55 3.27 -9.57
C ARG A 83 9.20 3.93 -8.36
N TYR A 84 10.02 3.18 -7.60
CA TYR A 84 10.80 3.66 -6.45
C TYR A 84 9.98 4.17 -5.26
N THR A 85 8.66 3.97 -5.24
CA THR A 85 7.79 4.53 -4.19
C THR A 85 7.45 3.53 -3.10
N GLN A 86 7.74 2.23 -3.21
CA GLN A 86 7.48 1.27 -2.12
C GLN A 86 8.19 1.70 -0.83
N VAL A 87 7.47 1.82 0.30
CA VAL A 87 8.03 2.30 1.58
C VAL A 87 9.28 1.52 1.99
N PHE A 88 9.18 0.20 1.92
CA PHE A 88 10.30 -0.74 2.09
C PHE A 88 10.37 -1.63 0.85
N PRO A 89 11.25 -1.32 -0.12
CA PRO A 89 11.40 -2.11 -1.33
C PRO A 89 11.71 -3.58 -1.03
N PRO A 90 11.17 -4.55 -1.81
CA PRO A 90 11.45 -5.96 -1.61
C PRO A 90 12.96 -6.25 -1.74
N LEU A 91 13.51 -6.95 -0.74
CA LEU A 91 14.90 -7.38 -0.75
C LEU A 91 15.00 -8.81 -1.31
N PRO A 92 16.04 -9.12 -2.12
CA PRO A 92 16.37 -10.49 -2.46
C PRO A 92 16.58 -11.34 -1.20
N LEU A 93 15.79 -12.39 -1.02
CA LEU A 93 15.84 -13.25 0.16
C LEU A 93 16.52 -14.58 -0.10
N LYS A 94 17.30 -15.03 0.88
CA LYS A 94 17.82 -16.39 0.99
C LYS A 94 17.14 -17.09 2.16
N LEU A 95 16.39 -18.14 1.87
CA LEU A 95 15.51 -18.79 2.85
C LEU A 95 16.28 -19.80 3.71
N ASP A 96 16.06 -19.78 5.02
CA ASP A 96 16.47 -20.84 5.94
C ASP A 96 15.41 -21.95 5.98
N TYR A 97 15.69 -23.08 5.33
CA TYR A 97 14.73 -24.18 5.22
C TYR A 97 14.44 -24.84 6.57
N SER A 98 15.26 -24.62 7.61
CA SER A 98 15.01 -25.16 8.96
C SER A 98 13.73 -24.59 9.60
N PHE A 99 13.26 -23.43 9.13
CA PHE A 99 12.03 -22.76 9.58
C PHE A 99 10.75 -23.30 8.94
N PHE A 100 10.87 -24.19 7.95
CA PHE A 100 9.75 -24.59 7.11
C PHE A 100 9.59 -26.10 7.03
N VAL A 101 8.37 -26.55 6.77
CA VAL A 101 8.09 -27.90 6.28
C VAL A 101 7.93 -27.82 4.77
N ARG A 102 8.48 -28.80 4.04
CA ARG A 102 8.28 -28.89 2.60
C ARG A 102 7.06 -29.74 2.29
N GLU A 103 6.07 -29.15 1.64
CA GLU A 103 4.88 -29.88 1.21
C GLU A 103 5.26 -30.88 0.10
N LYS A 104 4.80 -32.13 0.23
CA LYS A 104 5.21 -33.23 -0.68
C LYS A 104 4.78 -33.00 -2.13
N ILE A 105 3.57 -32.48 -2.34
CA ILE A 105 2.94 -32.36 -3.67
C ILE A 105 3.44 -31.11 -4.40
N SER A 106 3.19 -29.92 -3.84
CA SER A 106 3.57 -28.66 -4.48
C SER A 106 5.07 -28.35 -4.40
N ARG A 107 5.79 -29.03 -3.50
CA ARG A 107 7.19 -28.73 -3.13
C ARG A 107 7.39 -27.32 -2.56
N SER A 108 6.31 -26.63 -2.18
CA SER A 108 6.34 -25.31 -1.53
C SER A 108 6.71 -25.43 -0.06
N LEU A 109 7.20 -24.33 0.49
CA LEU A 109 7.48 -24.19 1.92
C LEU A 109 6.20 -23.81 2.67
N VAL A 110 6.04 -24.40 3.86
CA VAL A 110 4.94 -24.14 4.80
C VAL A 110 5.56 -23.72 6.14
N PRO A 111 5.04 -22.68 6.82
CA PRO A 111 5.55 -22.28 8.13
C PRO A 111 5.45 -23.41 9.15
N LYS A 112 6.42 -23.50 10.07
CA LYS A 112 6.33 -24.37 11.25
C LYS A 112 5.66 -23.64 12.41
N GLU A 113 4.80 -24.34 13.15
CA GLU A 113 4.06 -23.78 14.30
C GLU A 113 4.97 -23.36 15.48
N ASP A 114 6.09 -24.05 15.68
CA ASP A 114 7.05 -23.75 16.75
C ASP A 114 7.98 -22.56 16.44
N LYS A 115 7.87 -21.97 15.24
CA LYS A 115 8.71 -20.88 14.76
C LYS A 115 7.94 -19.56 14.71
N PRO A 116 8.64 -18.40 14.82
CA PRO A 116 8.04 -17.10 14.52
C PRO A 116 7.46 -17.05 13.11
N CYS A 117 6.51 -16.14 12.87
CA CYS A 117 5.99 -15.89 11.53
C CYS A 117 7.16 -15.61 10.57
N PRO A 118 7.20 -16.27 9.40
CA PRO A 118 8.27 -16.10 8.44
C PRO A 118 8.29 -14.66 7.90
N ALA A 119 9.42 -14.30 7.30
CA ALA A 119 9.57 -13.00 6.68
C ALA A 119 8.55 -12.83 5.55
N TYR A 120 8.00 -11.62 5.45
CA TYR A 120 7.02 -11.32 4.41
C TYR A 120 7.68 -11.27 3.03
N VAL A 121 7.17 -12.09 2.12
CA VAL A 121 7.63 -12.12 0.72
C VAL A 121 6.63 -11.34 -0.14
N THR A 122 6.94 -10.07 -0.39
CA THR A 122 6.11 -9.16 -1.20
C THR A 122 6.09 -9.58 -2.68
N PRO A 123 4.92 -9.88 -3.27
CA PRO A 123 4.81 -10.18 -4.69
C PRO A 123 4.90 -8.91 -5.55
N ILE A 124 5.87 -8.87 -6.46
CA ILE A 124 6.03 -7.78 -7.44
C ILE A 124 5.08 -8.05 -8.61
N THR A 125 3.97 -7.31 -8.67
CA THR A 125 2.94 -7.45 -9.71
C THR A 125 3.44 -7.05 -11.10
N VAL A 126 3.26 -7.95 -12.06
CA VAL A 126 3.57 -7.79 -13.49
C VAL A 126 2.35 -8.16 -14.30
N ILE A 127 1.95 -7.32 -15.25
CA ILE A 127 0.82 -7.55 -16.16
C ILE A 127 1.36 -7.96 -17.53
N CYS A 128 0.93 -9.12 -18.02
CA CYS A 128 1.23 -9.63 -19.35
C CYS A 128 -0.02 -9.51 -20.24
N HIS A 129 0.06 -8.71 -21.29
CA HIS A 129 -0.96 -8.66 -22.32
C HIS A 129 -0.64 -9.66 -23.42
N MET A 130 -1.64 -10.44 -23.81
CA MET A 130 -1.54 -11.37 -24.93
C MET A 130 -1.98 -10.67 -26.21
N GLU A 131 -1.58 -11.19 -27.37
CA GLU A 131 -2.09 -10.72 -28.65
C GLU A 131 -3.62 -10.90 -28.75
N GLY A 132 -4.23 -9.98 -29.51
CA GLY A 132 -5.67 -10.03 -29.77
C GLY A 132 -6.02 -11.32 -30.51
N SER A 133 -7.04 -12.03 -30.03
CA SER A 133 -7.54 -13.23 -30.69
C SER A 133 -9.07 -13.24 -30.71
N GLY A 134 -9.66 -13.58 -31.85
CA GLY A 134 -11.10 -13.85 -31.95
C GLY A 134 -11.54 -15.13 -31.24
N LYS A 135 -10.58 -15.94 -30.75
CA LYS A 135 -10.83 -17.21 -30.06
C LYS A 135 -11.10 -17.05 -28.57
N TRP A 136 -10.95 -15.84 -28.03
CA TRP A 136 -11.33 -15.59 -26.64
C TRP A 136 -12.85 -15.77 -26.48
N PRO A 137 -13.31 -16.51 -25.46
CA PRO A 137 -14.71 -16.74 -25.20
C PRO A 137 -15.38 -15.46 -24.70
N HIS A 138 -16.70 -15.41 -24.83
CA HIS A 138 -17.53 -14.33 -24.29
C HIS A 138 -18.06 -14.67 -22.89
N ASP A 139 -17.89 -15.93 -22.43
CA ASP A 139 -18.28 -16.35 -21.09
C ASP A 139 -17.20 -16.00 -20.05
N ARG A 140 -17.64 -15.46 -18.91
CA ARG A 140 -16.77 -14.95 -17.83
C ARG A 140 -15.93 -16.07 -17.20
N LEU A 141 -16.51 -17.24 -16.97
CA LEU A 141 -15.79 -18.38 -16.38
C LEU A 141 -14.79 -18.96 -17.37
N ALA A 142 -15.17 -19.07 -18.64
CA ALA A 142 -14.30 -19.51 -19.72
C ALA A 142 -13.07 -18.59 -19.88
N ILE A 143 -13.24 -17.26 -19.80
CA ILE A 143 -12.12 -16.31 -19.81
C ILE A 143 -11.15 -16.61 -18.64
N ARG A 144 -11.68 -16.77 -17.42
CA ARG A 144 -10.87 -17.09 -16.24
C ARG A 144 -10.10 -18.40 -16.40
N HIS A 145 -10.73 -19.44 -16.95
CA HIS A 145 -10.08 -20.72 -17.23
C HIS A 145 -8.97 -20.62 -18.28
N ILE A 146 -9.16 -19.84 -19.34
CA ILE A 146 -8.12 -19.63 -20.35
C ILE A 146 -6.96 -18.84 -19.76
N ARG A 147 -7.21 -17.81 -18.94
CA ARG A 147 -6.15 -17.09 -18.23
C ARG A 147 -5.33 -18.05 -17.35
N ALA A 148 -5.99 -18.88 -16.56
CA ALA A 148 -5.34 -19.91 -15.76
C ALA A 148 -4.50 -20.88 -16.60
N ALA A 149 -4.98 -21.28 -17.79
CA ALA A 149 -4.23 -22.12 -18.71
C ALA A 149 -2.96 -21.41 -19.24
N PHE A 150 -3.02 -20.11 -19.53
CA PHE A 150 -1.83 -19.32 -19.85
C PHE A 150 -0.87 -19.24 -18.66
N HIS A 151 -1.36 -19.07 -17.43
CA HIS A 151 -0.50 -19.08 -16.23
C HIS A 151 0.24 -20.40 -16.06
N ILE A 152 -0.43 -21.54 -16.26
CA ILE A 152 0.20 -22.88 -16.26
C ILE A 152 1.28 -22.95 -17.32
N ARG A 153 0.94 -22.60 -18.57
CA ARG A 153 1.86 -22.70 -19.70
C ARG A 153 3.09 -21.80 -19.53
N LEU A 154 2.90 -20.56 -19.06
CA LEU A 154 3.98 -19.64 -18.73
C LEU A 154 4.89 -20.24 -17.65
N GLY A 155 4.32 -20.82 -16.60
CA GLY A 155 5.07 -21.47 -15.53
C GLY A 155 5.92 -22.64 -16.02
N GLU A 156 5.36 -23.49 -16.90
CA GLU A 156 6.11 -24.59 -17.53
C GLU A 156 7.29 -24.10 -18.35
N LEU A 157 7.08 -23.07 -19.18
CA LEU A 157 8.13 -22.52 -20.06
C LEU A 157 9.23 -21.83 -19.25
N LEU A 158 8.88 -21.02 -18.25
CA LEU A 158 9.85 -20.38 -17.36
C LEU A 158 10.68 -21.42 -16.59
N LYS A 159 10.03 -22.48 -16.10
CA LYS A 159 10.73 -23.58 -15.44
C LYS A 159 11.65 -24.33 -16.41
N LYS A 160 11.20 -24.60 -17.64
CA LYS A 160 11.98 -25.33 -18.66
C LYS A 160 13.19 -24.54 -19.15
N HIS A 161 13.02 -23.26 -19.48
CA HIS A 161 14.07 -22.45 -20.12
C HIS A 161 14.98 -21.72 -19.13
N HIS A 162 14.50 -21.46 -17.91
CA HIS A 162 15.23 -20.65 -16.93
C HIS A 162 15.32 -21.28 -15.53
N ASN A 163 14.72 -22.46 -15.31
CA ASN A 163 14.74 -23.19 -14.04
C ASN A 163 14.22 -22.37 -12.85
N TYR A 164 13.23 -21.49 -13.08
CA TYR A 164 12.57 -20.76 -12.01
C TYR A 164 11.51 -21.65 -11.32
N PRO A 165 11.45 -21.65 -9.98
CA PRO A 165 10.29 -22.17 -9.26
C PRO A 165 9.06 -21.32 -9.62
N CYS A 166 8.02 -22.00 -10.09
CA CYS A 166 6.79 -21.38 -10.54
C CYS A 166 5.59 -22.05 -9.86
N LYS A 167 4.61 -21.25 -9.44
CA LYS A 167 3.33 -21.71 -8.87
C LYS A 167 2.19 -21.06 -9.64
N PRO A 168 1.57 -21.76 -10.60
CA PRO A 168 0.39 -21.24 -11.28
C PRO A 168 -0.83 -21.29 -10.35
N CYS A 169 -1.61 -20.21 -10.37
CA CYS A 169 -2.88 -20.05 -9.67
C CYS A 169 -3.95 -19.62 -10.70
N PRO A 170 -5.26 -19.73 -10.38
CA PRO A 170 -6.31 -19.32 -11.32
C PRO A 170 -6.26 -17.83 -11.73
N THR A 171 -5.76 -16.96 -10.86
CA THR A 171 -5.73 -15.50 -11.08
C THR A 171 -4.36 -14.97 -11.49
N HIS A 172 -3.28 -15.72 -11.27
CA HIS A 172 -1.90 -15.27 -11.45
C HIS A 172 -0.91 -16.44 -11.51
N LEU A 173 0.32 -16.14 -11.90
CA LEU A 173 1.48 -17.03 -11.82
C LEU A 173 2.53 -16.40 -10.89
N ASP A 174 2.88 -17.10 -9.82
CA ASP A 174 3.98 -16.68 -8.95
C ASP A 174 5.31 -17.30 -9.44
N VAL A 175 6.34 -16.46 -9.60
CA VAL A 175 7.67 -16.82 -10.11
C VAL A 175 8.73 -16.38 -9.11
N TRP A 176 9.49 -17.35 -8.59
CA TRP A 176 10.63 -17.09 -7.71
C TRP A 176 11.91 -16.90 -8.54
N LYS A 177 12.48 -15.70 -8.52
CA LYS A 177 13.65 -15.32 -9.33
C LYS A 177 14.59 -14.45 -8.50
N ASP A 178 15.86 -14.86 -8.39
CA ASP A 178 16.91 -14.09 -7.72
C ASP A 178 16.51 -13.63 -6.29
N GLY A 179 15.81 -14.50 -5.54
CA GLY A 179 15.33 -14.18 -4.18
C GLY A 179 14.17 -13.19 -4.13
N LEU A 180 13.61 -12.82 -5.28
CA LEU A 180 12.44 -11.96 -5.42
C LEU A 180 11.27 -12.77 -5.97
N LEU A 181 10.06 -12.34 -5.63
CA LEU A 181 8.83 -12.95 -6.10
C LEU A 181 8.14 -12.04 -7.11
N PHE A 182 7.91 -12.54 -8.32
CA PHE A 182 7.13 -11.86 -9.34
C PHE A 182 5.76 -12.52 -9.49
N ARG A 183 4.70 -11.73 -9.39
CA ARG A 183 3.32 -12.19 -9.60
C ARG A 183 2.84 -11.73 -10.97
N ILE A 184 2.84 -12.66 -11.92
CA ILE A 184 2.47 -12.41 -13.31
C ILE A 184 0.96 -12.61 -13.49
N GLN A 185 0.25 -11.58 -13.93
CA GLN A 185 -1.16 -11.64 -14.28
C GLN A 185 -1.32 -11.52 -15.80
N VAL A 186 -1.95 -12.51 -16.41
CA VAL A 186 -2.34 -12.45 -17.82
C VAL A 186 -3.57 -11.57 -17.89
N ALA A 187 -3.50 -10.48 -18.65
CA ALA A 187 -4.61 -9.55 -18.86
C ALA A 187 -5.22 -9.75 -20.25
N TYR A 188 -6.55 -9.78 -20.29
CA TYR A 188 -7.31 -9.79 -21.53
C TYR A 188 -8.06 -8.46 -21.69
N HIS A 189 -7.75 -7.73 -22.78
CA HIS A 189 -8.21 -6.35 -22.96
C HIS A 189 -9.74 -6.19 -23.12
N ARG A 190 -10.50 -7.26 -23.49
CA ARG A 190 -11.97 -7.21 -23.55
C ARG A 190 -12.64 -7.68 -22.25
N GLU A 191 -11.88 -8.23 -21.31
CA GLU A 191 -12.45 -8.77 -20.06
C GLU A 191 -13.24 -7.70 -19.28
N PRO A 192 -12.76 -6.44 -19.10
CA PRO A 192 -13.55 -5.41 -18.44
C PRO A 192 -14.89 -5.10 -19.15
N GLN A 193 -14.97 -5.23 -20.47
CA GLN A 193 -16.19 -5.02 -21.24
C GLN A 193 -17.15 -6.20 -21.06
N VAL A 194 -16.65 -7.43 -21.17
CA VAL A 194 -17.43 -8.65 -20.93
C VAL A 194 -17.98 -8.68 -19.49
N LEU A 195 -17.23 -8.17 -18.52
CA LEU A 195 -17.71 -8.06 -17.14
C LEU A 195 -18.86 -7.06 -16.97
N ARG A 196 -19.00 -6.07 -17.87
CA ARG A 196 -20.10 -5.09 -17.85
C ARG A 196 -21.34 -5.61 -18.56
N GLU A 197 -21.18 -6.60 -19.43
CA GLU A 197 -22.27 -7.23 -20.16
C GLU A 197 -23.04 -8.20 -19.26
N SER A 198 -24.36 -8.08 -19.26
CA SER A 198 -25.29 -8.98 -18.56
C SER A 198 -26.55 -9.16 -19.40
N VAL A 199 -27.22 -10.30 -19.28
CA VAL A 199 -28.48 -10.56 -19.98
C VAL A 199 -29.62 -10.42 -18.98
N ASN A 200 -30.62 -9.58 -19.28
CA ASN A 200 -31.79 -9.43 -18.42
C ASN A 200 -32.78 -10.61 -18.57
N ALA A 201 -33.86 -10.62 -17.78
CA ALA A 201 -34.86 -11.68 -17.81
C ALA A 201 -35.54 -11.83 -19.18
N GLU A 202 -35.56 -10.76 -19.98
CA GLU A 202 -36.15 -10.69 -21.32
C GLU A 202 -35.16 -11.11 -22.44
N GLY A 203 -33.93 -11.49 -22.11
CA GLY A 203 -32.93 -11.93 -23.09
C GLY A 203 -32.17 -10.80 -23.80
N LEU A 204 -32.32 -9.55 -23.37
CA LEU A 204 -31.61 -8.38 -23.89
C LEU A 204 -30.26 -8.18 -23.19
N LEU A 205 -29.26 -7.79 -23.97
CA LEU A 205 -27.93 -7.42 -23.47
C LEU A 205 -27.99 -6.05 -22.80
N VAL A 206 -27.72 -6.02 -21.50
CA VAL A 206 -27.59 -4.83 -20.67
C VAL A 206 -26.12 -4.64 -20.32
N VAL A 207 -25.56 -3.51 -20.72
CA VAL A 207 -24.21 -3.10 -20.34
C VAL A 207 -24.30 -2.18 -19.13
N ARG A 208 -23.78 -2.64 -17.98
CA ARG A 208 -23.77 -1.87 -16.74
C ARG A 208 -22.40 -1.91 -16.10
N ASP A 209 -21.89 -0.74 -15.77
CA ASP A 209 -20.65 -0.62 -15.02
C ASP A 209 -20.79 -1.21 -13.61
N ASN A 210 -19.74 -1.88 -13.14
CA ASN A 210 -19.75 -2.61 -11.87
C ASN A 210 -18.36 -2.63 -11.24
N GLU A 211 -18.32 -2.97 -9.95
CA GLU A 211 -17.08 -2.92 -9.16
C GLU A 211 -16.00 -3.89 -9.66
N GLU A 212 -16.39 -5.07 -10.13
CA GLU A 212 -15.44 -6.08 -10.61
C GLU A 212 -14.74 -5.60 -11.88
N ALA A 213 -15.49 -5.04 -12.83
CA ALA A 213 -14.95 -4.44 -14.05
C ALA A 213 -14.03 -3.24 -13.75
N GLN A 214 -14.45 -2.35 -12.85
CA GLN A 214 -13.65 -1.20 -12.41
C GLN A 214 -12.35 -1.64 -11.72
N ALA A 215 -12.41 -2.65 -10.85
CA ALA A 215 -11.23 -3.17 -10.16
C ALA A 215 -10.24 -3.82 -11.14
N LEU A 216 -10.74 -4.57 -12.12
CA LEU A 216 -9.90 -5.16 -13.15
C LEU A 216 -9.23 -4.09 -14.02
N GLU A 217 -10.00 -3.09 -14.49
CA GLU A 217 -9.46 -1.98 -15.27
C GLU A 217 -8.42 -1.17 -14.48
N MET A 218 -8.67 -0.92 -13.20
CA MET A 218 -7.70 -0.31 -12.30
C MET A 218 -6.39 -1.12 -12.24
N ALA A 219 -6.49 -2.45 -12.06
CA ALA A 219 -5.35 -3.33 -11.94
C ALA A 219 -4.55 -3.50 -13.24
N THR A 220 -5.22 -3.60 -14.40
CA THR A 220 -4.57 -3.96 -15.68
C THR A 220 -4.30 -2.77 -16.60
N ILE A 221 -4.91 -1.60 -16.37
CA ILE A 221 -4.75 -0.42 -17.23
C ILE A 221 -4.18 0.76 -16.44
N HIS A 222 -4.85 1.17 -15.36
CA HIS A 222 -4.50 2.41 -14.68
C HIS A 222 -3.25 2.31 -13.81
N LYS A 223 -3.09 1.24 -13.02
CA LYS A 223 -1.89 1.04 -12.19
C LYS A 223 -0.60 0.83 -13.00
N PRO A 224 -0.58 0.04 -14.09
CA PRO A 224 0.60 -0.06 -14.93
C PRO A 224 1.01 1.28 -15.55
N LEU A 225 0.02 2.04 -16.05
CA LEU A 225 0.27 3.37 -16.61
C LEU A 225 0.79 4.36 -15.57
N LEU A 226 0.22 4.38 -14.36
CA LEU A 226 0.72 5.18 -13.25
C LEU A 226 2.17 4.80 -12.94
N THR A 227 2.47 3.50 -12.92
CA THR A 227 3.80 2.99 -12.62
C THR A 227 4.84 3.44 -13.64
N SER A 228 4.59 3.27 -14.94
CA SER A 228 5.53 3.74 -15.97
C SER A 228 5.73 5.25 -15.92
N THR A 229 4.66 6.00 -15.66
CA THR A 229 4.68 7.46 -15.64
C THR A 229 5.46 8.01 -14.45
N LEU A 230 5.20 7.49 -13.25
CA LEU A 230 5.93 7.91 -12.05
C LEU A 230 7.37 7.38 -12.03
N HIS A 231 7.65 6.24 -12.66
CA HIS A 231 9.03 5.82 -12.90
C HIS A 231 9.78 6.87 -13.74
N GLY A 232 9.15 7.42 -14.79
CA GLY A 232 9.71 8.53 -15.57
C GLY A 232 9.96 9.78 -14.72
N LEU A 233 9.04 10.12 -13.81
CA LEU A 233 9.19 11.24 -12.88
C LEU A 233 10.39 11.04 -11.93
N GLN A 234 10.59 9.82 -11.40
CA GLN A 234 11.76 9.48 -10.60
C GLN A 234 13.07 9.69 -11.35
N GLN A 235 13.13 9.37 -12.66
CA GLN A 235 14.33 9.60 -13.46
C GLN A 235 14.64 11.10 -13.63
N GLN A 236 13.61 11.95 -13.58
CA GLN A 236 13.76 13.41 -13.65
C GLN A 236 14.11 14.03 -12.28
N HIS A 237 13.63 13.43 -11.19
CA HIS A 237 13.80 13.93 -9.84
C HIS A 237 14.22 12.81 -8.88
N GLN A 238 15.52 12.71 -8.61
CA GLN A 238 16.11 11.60 -7.83
C GLN A 238 15.47 11.42 -6.45
N CYS A 239 15.10 12.51 -5.74
CA CYS A 239 14.51 12.39 -4.41
C CYS A 239 13.00 12.04 -4.39
N PHE A 240 12.32 11.99 -5.54
CA PHE A 240 10.85 11.78 -5.61
C PHE A 240 10.40 10.52 -4.87
N GLY A 241 11.06 9.38 -5.14
CA GLY A 241 10.76 8.09 -4.51
C GLY A 241 10.88 8.13 -3.00
N ALA A 242 11.96 8.73 -2.48
CA ALA A 242 12.15 8.91 -1.04
C ALA A 242 11.08 9.81 -0.40
N VAL A 243 10.63 10.88 -1.08
CA VAL A 243 9.49 11.69 -0.60
C VAL A 243 8.21 10.87 -0.52
N CYS A 244 7.88 10.10 -1.57
CA CYS A 244 6.71 9.22 -1.57
C CYS A 244 6.76 8.22 -0.41
N ARG A 245 7.94 7.67 -0.12
CA ARG A 245 8.12 6.70 0.96
C ARG A 245 7.93 7.33 2.33
N LEU A 246 8.47 8.53 2.57
CA LEU A 246 8.22 9.27 3.81
C LEU A 246 6.73 9.61 3.98
N ALA A 247 6.09 10.11 2.93
CA ALA A 247 4.67 10.43 2.94
C ALA A 247 3.81 9.20 3.29
N LYS A 248 4.06 8.07 2.64
CA LYS A 248 3.35 6.81 2.90
C LYS A 248 3.68 6.20 4.26
N ARG A 249 4.94 6.32 4.72
CA ARG A 249 5.32 5.90 6.07
C ARG A 249 4.53 6.66 7.12
N TRP A 250 4.41 7.99 6.96
CA TRP A 250 3.62 8.84 7.84
C TRP A 250 2.13 8.49 7.79
N LEU A 251 1.55 8.34 6.59
CA LEU A 251 0.14 7.95 6.45
C LEU A 251 -0.14 6.60 7.12
N GLY A 252 0.71 5.59 6.91
CA GLY A 252 0.57 4.28 7.54
C GLY A 252 0.69 4.35 9.06
N ALA A 253 1.70 5.06 9.57
CA ALA A 253 1.94 5.19 11.00
C ALA A 253 0.84 6.01 11.70
N GLN A 254 0.29 7.02 11.03
CA GLN A 254 -0.87 7.81 11.47
C GLN A 254 -2.22 7.12 11.21
N LEU A 255 -2.22 5.84 10.80
CA LEU A 255 -3.41 5.01 10.66
C LEU A 255 -4.38 5.44 9.54
N PHE A 256 -3.85 6.00 8.44
CA PHE A 256 -4.60 6.52 7.29
C PHE A 256 -4.39 5.76 5.97
N SER A 257 -3.78 4.57 6.01
CA SER A 257 -3.41 3.83 4.79
C SER A 257 -4.60 3.38 3.93
N GLU A 258 -5.79 3.23 4.51
CA GLU A 258 -7.04 2.93 3.78
C GLU A 258 -7.70 4.20 3.21
N ASP A 259 -7.50 5.34 3.87
CA ASP A 259 -8.11 6.61 3.50
C ASP A 259 -7.37 7.28 2.34
N ILE A 260 -6.05 7.22 2.39
CA ILE A 260 -5.15 7.71 1.35
C ILE A 260 -4.27 6.55 0.93
N THR A 261 -4.67 5.90 -0.17
CA THR A 261 -3.97 4.73 -0.71
C THR A 261 -2.55 5.08 -1.15
N GLU A 262 -1.69 4.07 -1.32
CA GLU A 262 -0.33 4.28 -1.80
C GLU A 262 -0.27 5.01 -3.16
N ASP A 263 -1.18 4.67 -4.07
CA ASP A 263 -1.27 5.30 -5.39
C ASP A 263 -1.70 6.77 -5.28
N THR A 264 -2.63 7.07 -4.37
CA THR A 264 -3.07 8.44 -4.06
C THR A 264 -1.94 9.27 -3.45
N ALA A 265 -1.20 8.70 -2.50
CA ALA A 265 -0.06 9.37 -1.87
C ALA A 265 1.04 9.68 -2.89
N ASP A 266 1.33 8.75 -3.81
CA ASP A 266 2.28 8.97 -4.89
C ASP A 266 1.85 10.15 -5.80
N LEU A 267 0.54 10.30 -6.09
CA LEU A 267 0.00 11.43 -6.87
C LEU A 267 0.07 12.77 -6.13
N LEU A 268 -0.23 12.77 -4.82
CA LEU A 268 -0.09 13.96 -3.97
C LEU A 268 1.36 14.44 -3.92
N VAL A 269 2.32 13.51 -3.83
CA VAL A 269 3.73 13.87 -3.89
C VAL A 269 4.13 14.31 -5.29
N ALA A 270 3.66 13.65 -6.35
CA ALA A 270 3.94 14.05 -7.73
C ALA A 270 3.52 15.50 -8.02
N SER A 271 2.41 15.98 -7.44
CA SER A 271 1.99 17.37 -7.61
C SER A 271 3.03 18.38 -7.08
N LEU A 272 3.79 18.04 -6.05
CA LEU A 272 4.84 18.90 -5.49
C LEU A 272 6.02 19.12 -6.47
N PHE A 273 6.27 18.15 -7.35
CA PHE A 273 7.34 18.22 -8.36
C PHE A 273 6.84 18.86 -9.65
N LEU A 274 5.62 18.52 -10.07
CA LEU A 274 5.02 18.99 -11.32
C LEU A 274 4.44 20.41 -11.22
N GLN A 275 4.00 20.82 -10.04
CA GLN A 275 3.43 22.14 -9.75
C GLN A 275 4.07 22.72 -8.48
N PRO A 276 5.36 23.06 -8.52
CA PRO A 276 6.11 23.41 -7.31
C PRO A 276 5.77 24.79 -6.74
N ALA A 277 5.13 25.67 -7.52
CA ALA A 277 4.86 27.05 -7.13
C ALA A 277 4.06 27.12 -5.80
N PRO A 278 4.39 28.04 -4.87
CA PRO A 278 5.34 29.16 -5.00
C PRO A 278 6.82 28.78 -4.77
N PHE A 279 7.13 27.49 -4.57
CA PHE A 279 8.48 26.98 -4.38
C PHE A 279 9.11 26.47 -5.69
N THR A 280 10.27 25.84 -5.58
CA THR A 280 10.91 25.00 -6.61
C THR A 280 10.58 23.52 -6.38
N PRO A 281 10.80 22.59 -7.31
CA PRO A 281 10.65 21.15 -7.02
C PRO A 281 11.50 20.76 -5.79
N PRO A 282 11.01 19.86 -4.91
CA PRO A 282 11.79 19.41 -3.75
C PRO A 282 13.18 18.90 -4.16
N GLY A 283 14.21 19.37 -3.45
CA GLY A 283 15.60 18.94 -3.66
C GLY A 283 16.10 17.90 -2.64
N SER A 284 15.29 17.58 -1.63
CA SER A 284 15.61 16.57 -0.62
C SER A 284 14.35 15.90 -0.07
N PRO A 285 14.45 14.66 0.45
CA PRO A 285 13.32 13.94 1.03
C PRO A 285 12.61 14.72 2.15
N GLN A 286 13.38 15.29 3.07
CA GLN A 286 12.87 16.10 4.18
C GLN A 286 12.07 17.32 3.72
N VAL A 287 12.55 18.08 2.72
CA VAL A 287 11.81 19.23 2.18
C VAL A 287 10.54 18.77 1.48
N GLY A 288 10.60 17.68 0.72
CA GLY A 288 9.43 17.09 0.07
C GLY A 288 8.37 16.67 1.08
N PHE A 289 8.78 16.03 2.18
CA PHE A 289 7.87 15.59 3.23
C PHE A 289 7.20 16.75 3.96
N LEU A 290 7.94 17.80 4.33
CA LEU A 290 7.36 19.01 4.93
C LEU A 290 6.34 19.68 3.98
N ARG A 291 6.63 19.71 2.68
CA ARG A 291 5.70 20.24 1.68
C ARG A 291 4.49 19.35 1.44
N PHE A 292 4.63 18.04 1.58
CA PHE A 292 3.51 17.10 1.59
C PHE A 292 2.57 17.36 2.76
N LEU A 293 3.10 17.50 3.99
CA LEU A 293 2.29 17.86 5.17
C LEU A 293 1.61 19.22 4.98
N ARG A 294 2.34 20.21 4.44
CA ARG A 294 1.77 21.52 4.13
C ARG A 294 0.66 21.44 3.07
N LEU A 295 0.83 20.64 2.02
CA LEU A 295 -0.21 20.41 1.00
C LEU A 295 -1.48 19.88 1.67
N LEU A 296 -1.37 18.82 2.49
CA LEU A 296 -2.50 18.27 3.22
C LEU A 296 -3.18 19.32 4.12
N ALA A 297 -2.38 20.05 4.91
CA ALA A 297 -2.87 20.99 5.91
C ALA A 297 -3.50 22.27 5.34
N SER A 298 -3.02 22.77 4.19
CA SER A 298 -3.37 24.12 3.70
C SER A 298 -4.10 24.15 2.36
N PHE A 299 -4.18 23.03 1.64
CA PHE A 299 -4.90 22.99 0.37
C PHE A 299 -6.42 23.09 0.58
N ASP A 300 -7.09 23.89 -0.24
CA ASP A 300 -8.55 24.01 -0.23
C ASP A 300 -9.22 22.84 -0.95
N TRP A 301 -9.31 21.70 -0.25
CA TRP A 301 -9.97 20.49 -0.72
C TRP A 301 -11.46 20.69 -1.06
N ARG A 302 -12.10 21.73 -0.53
CA ARG A 302 -13.52 22.00 -0.75
C ARG A 302 -13.75 22.66 -2.09
N ASN A 303 -12.99 23.71 -2.42
CA ASN A 303 -13.30 24.54 -3.60
C ASN A 303 -12.25 24.45 -4.71
N THR A 304 -11.17 23.69 -4.53
CA THR A 304 -10.11 23.58 -5.55
C THR A 304 -9.85 22.11 -5.93
N PRO A 305 -9.86 21.75 -7.23
CA PRO A 305 -9.41 20.44 -7.68
C PRO A 305 -7.88 20.38 -7.71
N LEU A 306 -7.28 19.29 -7.21
CA LEU A 306 -5.84 19.07 -7.38
C LEU A 306 -5.58 18.48 -8.77
N ILE A 307 -4.88 19.19 -9.64
CA ILE A 307 -4.60 18.75 -11.02
C ILE A 307 -3.17 18.24 -11.11
N VAL A 308 -2.98 16.94 -11.37
CA VAL A 308 -1.67 16.32 -11.51
C VAL A 308 -1.38 16.09 -12.99
N ASN A 309 -0.66 17.04 -13.62
CA ASN A 309 -0.37 17.03 -15.06
C ASN A 309 0.80 16.09 -15.41
N LEU A 310 0.53 14.79 -15.34
CA LEU A 310 1.50 13.75 -15.66
C LEU A 310 1.95 13.85 -17.14
N ASN A 311 3.26 13.81 -17.37
CA ASN A 311 3.88 13.90 -18.70
C ASN A 311 3.47 15.14 -19.53
N ASN A 312 3.03 16.24 -18.89
CA ASN A 312 2.56 17.46 -19.57
C ASN A 312 1.44 17.22 -20.61
N GLN A 313 0.56 16.24 -20.36
CA GLN A 313 -0.53 15.87 -21.28
C GLN A 313 -1.78 16.77 -21.16
N LEU A 314 -1.89 17.57 -20.10
CA LEU A 314 -2.97 18.55 -19.92
C LEU A 314 -2.52 19.93 -20.39
N THR A 315 -3.37 20.56 -21.19
CA THR A 315 -3.22 21.93 -21.73
C THR A 315 -3.94 22.96 -20.86
N ALA A 316 -3.69 24.25 -21.06
CA ALA A 316 -4.40 25.31 -20.33
C ALA A 316 -5.93 25.23 -20.48
N VAL A 317 -6.43 24.79 -21.64
CA VAL A 317 -7.86 24.57 -21.89
C VAL A 317 -8.39 23.47 -20.97
N ASP A 318 -7.67 22.34 -20.87
CA ASP A 318 -8.04 21.24 -19.98
C ASP A 318 -8.12 21.69 -18.52
N TYR A 319 -7.22 22.57 -18.07
CA TYR A 319 -7.26 23.10 -16.70
C TYR A 319 -8.53 23.92 -16.44
N THR A 320 -8.96 24.73 -17.42
CA THR A 320 -10.21 25.50 -17.31
C THR A 320 -11.43 24.59 -17.32
N GLU A 321 -11.45 23.57 -18.18
CA GLU A 321 -12.54 22.58 -18.25
C GLU A 321 -12.65 21.79 -16.95
N ILE A 322 -11.54 21.27 -16.41
CA ILE A 322 -11.53 20.53 -15.15
C ILE A 322 -12.10 21.38 -14.01
N LYS A 323 -11.71 22.66 -13.92
CA LYS A 323 -12.22 23.56 -12.88
C LYS A 323 -13.71 23.82 -13.03
N ASN A 324 -14.18 24.07 -14.26
CA ASN A 324 -15.60 24.31 -14.53
C ASN A 324 -16.44 23.08 -14.22
N ASP A 325 -16.04 21.91 -14.69
CA ASP A 325 -16.72 20.63 -14.44
C ASP A 325 -16.74 20.29 -12.93
N PHE A 326 -15.62 20.52 -12.24
CA PHE A 326 -15.51 20.32 -10.79
C PHE A 326 -16.49 21.20 -10.02
N MET A 327 -16.56 22.50 -10.34
CA MET A 327 -17.47 23.43 -9.68
C MET A 327 -18.94 23.09 -9.99
N ALA A 328 -19.25 22.71 -11.23
CA ALA A 328 -20.61 22.35 -11.64
C ALA A 328 -21.11 21.08 -10.95
N SER A 329 -20.23 20.13 -10.63
CA SER A 329 -20.61 18.81 -10.09
C SER A 329 -20.12 18.55 -8.66
N ARG A 330 -19.65 19.58 -7.94
CA ARG A 330 -18.88 19.44 -6.69
C ARG A 330 -19.53 18.55 -5.63
N GLU A 331 -20.85 18.65 -5.48
CA GLU A 331 -21.62 17.90 -4.47
C GLU A 331 -21.58 16.39 -4.68
N SER A 332 -21.40 15.94 -5.93
CA SER A 332 -21.33 14.53 -6.29
C SER A 332 -19.91 13.95 -6.31
N LEU A 333 -18.90 14.82 -6.19
CA LEU A 333 -17.49 14.46 -6.30
C LEU A 333 -16.87 14.14 -4.93
N PRO A 334 -15.83 13.30 -4.89
CA PRO A 334 -15.16 12.96 -3.63
C PRO A 334 -14.61 14.21 -2.91
N VAL A 335 -14.47 14.10 -1.59
CA VAL A 335 -14.00 15.23 -0.76
C VAL A 335 -12.57 15.63 -1.14
N MET A 336 -11.70 14.65 -1.39
CA MET A 336 -10.39 14.85 -2.03
C MET A 336 -10.56 14.58 -3.52
N PHE A 337 -10.36 15.58 -4.37
CA PHE A 337 -10.47 15.43 -5.83
C PHE A 337 -9.11 15.62 -6.51
N ILE A 338 -8.66 14.60 -7.23
CA ILE A 338 -7.42 14.55 -7.97
C ILE A 338 -7.72 14.28 -9.45
N ALA A 339 -7.47 15.26 -10.30
CA ALA A 339 -7.55 15.11 -11.75
C ALA A 339 -6.19 14.71 -12.35
N THR A 340 -6.21 13.83 -13.33
CA THR A 340 -5.04 13.38 -14.10
C THR A 340 -5.37 13.39 -15.60
N PRO A 341 -4.39 13.24 -16.51
CA PRO A 341 -4.66 13.18 -17.95
C PRO A 341 -5.66 12.09 -18.37
N LYS A 342 -5.72 10.98 -17.62
CA LYS A 342 -6.63 9.85 -17.89
C LYS A 342 -7.95 9.92 -17.13
N ASP A 343 -8.08 10.87 -16.21
CA ASP A 343 -9.30 11.06 -15.45
C ASP A 343 -9.41 12.52 -15.02
N LYS A 344 -10.24 13.25 -15.77
CA LYS A 344 -10.49 14.68 -15.58
C LYS A 344 -11.72 14.97 -14.71
N LYS A 345 -12.58 13.97 -14.48
CA LYS A 345 -13.97 14.19 -14.04
C LYS A 345 -14.38 13.40 -12.81
N LEU A 346 -13.86 12.18 -12.61
CA LEU A 346 -14.39 11.25 -11.61
C LEU A 346 -13.51 11.13 -10.37
N SER A 347 -12.21 11.44 -10.50
CA SER A 347 -11.21 11.27 -9.45
C SER A 347 -11.13 9.83 -8.92
N MET A 348 -10.87 8.89 -9.83
CA MET A 348 -10.86 7.45 -9.62
C MET A 348 -9.94 7.00 -8.48
N TRP A 349 -8.86 7.72 -8.22
CA TRP A 349 -7.89 7.42 -7.15
C TRP A 349 -8.39 7.81 -5.75
N THR A 350 -9.47 8.58 -5.64
CA THR A 350 -10.04 9.06 -4.37
C THR A 350 -11.57 8.95 -4.33
N LYS A 351 -12.15 8.22 -5.28
CA LYS A 351 -13.61 8.07 -5.41
C LYS A 351 -14.26 7.44 -4.19
N ARG A 352 -13.57 6.48 -3.55
CA ARG A 352 -14.09 5.72 -2.39
C ARG A 352 -13.69 6.35 -1.05
N ALA A 353 -12.49 6.92 -0.97
CA ALA A 353 -11.90 7.43 0.26
C ALA A 353 -10.95 8.59 -0.08
N PRO A 354 -10.69 9.52 0.86
CA PRO A 354 -11.17 9.54 2.25
C PRO A 354 -12.63 9.98 2.39
N SER A 355 -13.25 9.68 3.54
CA SER A 355 -14.49 10.35 3.96
C SER A 355 -14.19 11.78 4.42
N VAL A 356 -15.22 12.62 4.56
CA VAL A 356 -15.06 14.02 5.04
C VAL A 356 -14.40 14.06 6.41
N GLN A 357 -14.81 13.17 7.32
CA GLN A 357 -14.29 13.10 8.68
C GLN A 357 -12.82 12.65 8.69
N MET A 358 -12.48 11.66 7.87
CA MET A 358 -11.11 11.17 7.77
C MET A 358 -10.20 12.20 7.12
N LEU A 359 -10.65 12.90 6.06
CA LEU A 359 -9.89 14.01 5.50
C LEU A 359 -9.63 15.10 6.54
N HIS A 360 -10.65 15.52 7.30
CA HIS A 360 -10.48 16.52 8.34
C HIS A 360 -9.43 16.10 9.38
N ARG A 361 -9.45 14.82 9.78
CA ARG A 361 -8.46 14.26 10.70
C ARG A 361 -7.04 14.27 10.10
N VAL A 362 -6.89 13.91 8.83
CA VAL A 362 -5.61 13.99 8.09
C VAL A 362 -5.09 15.43 8.07
N VAL A 363 -5.94 16.40 7.71
CA VAL A 363 -5.59 17.83 7.66
C VAL A 363 -5.10 18.32 9.03
N MET A 364 -5.82 17.99 10.10
CA MET A 364 -5.46 18.35 11.48
C MET A 364 -4.11 17.74 11.89
N LEU A 365 -3.93 16.43 11.70
CA LEU A 365 -2.67 15.78 12.09
C LEU A 365 -1.49 16.23 11.22
N ALA A 366 -1.71 16.55 9.94
CA ALA A 366 -0.69 17.12 9.08
C ALA A 366 -0.25 18.51 9.57
N ALA A 367 -1.21 19.36 9.98
CA ALA A 367 -0.92 20.68 10.53
C ALA A 367 -0.14 20.60 11.86
N GLU A 368 -0.54 19.72 12.78
CA GLU A 368 0.17 19.52 14.04
C GLU A 368 1.57 18.89 13.83
N SER A 369 1.68 17.91 12.91
CA SER A 369 2.99 17.33 12.55
C SER A 369 3.93 18.39 11.99
N LEU A 370 3.44 19.30 11.14
CA LEU A 370 4.22 20.40 10.60
C LEU A 370 4.71 21.33 11.71
N LYS A 371 3.83 21.76 12.63
CA LYS A 371 4.20 22.64 13.77
C LYS A 371 5.29 22.01 14.64
N VAL A 372 5.15 20.72 14.97
CA VAL A 372 6.14 20.00 15.78
C VAL A 372 7.48 19.92 15.05
N LEU A 373 7.49 19.56 13.77
CA LEU A 373 8.72 19.48 12.98
C LEU A 373 9.38 20.84 12.80
N GLU A 374 8.62 21.89 12.49
CA GLU A 374 9.18 23.24 12.34
C GLU A 374 9.90 23.69 13.62
N HIS A 375 9.26 23.51 14.78
CA HIS A 375 9.88 23.81 16.07
C HIS A 375 11.14 22.97 16.32
N GLN A 376 11.09 21.66 16.08
CA GLN A 376 12.22 20.74 16.25
C GLN A 376 13.41 21.04 15.33
N LEU A 377 13.13 21.48 14.10
CA LEU A 377 14.15 21.79 13.11
C LEU A 377 14.79 23.16 13.39
N MET A 378 14.04 24.11 13.97
CA MET A 378 14.54 25.43 14.36
C MET A 378 15.31 25.41 15.68
N ASP A 379 14.91 24.59 16.65
CA ASP A 379 15.53 24.59 17.98
C ASP A 379 16.86 23.81 18.02
N GLY A 380 17.94 24.57 18.27
CA GLY A 380 19.34 24.14 18.31
C GLY A 380 19.69 23.15 19.42
N GLY A 381 19.06 23.33 20.58
CA GLY A 381 19.60 22.92 21.87
C GLY A 381 19.33 21.48 22.31
N GLN A 382 18.48 20.72 21.62
CA GLN A 382 18.13 19.35 22.01
C GLN A 382 18.05 18.42 20.80
N MET A 383 18.62 17.21 20.91
CA MET A 383 18.27 16.10 20.01
C MET A 383 16.85 15.64 20.37
N GLN A 384 15.86 16.10 19.62
CA GLN A 384 14.49 15.64 19.77
C GLN A 384 14.22 14.43 18.87
N ASP A 385 13.41 13.50 19.38
CA ASP A 385 12.96 12.34 18.63
C ASP A 385 11.91 12.76 17.58
N VAL A 386 12.37 12.92 16.34
CA VAL A 386 11.53 13.34 15.21
C VAL A 386 10.46 12.31 14.87
N ARG A 387 10.58 11.06 15.34
CA ARG A 387 9.56 10.01 15.16
C ARG A 387 8.26 10.31 15.89
N VAL A 388 8.23 11.29 16.78
CA VAL A 388 6.99 11.71 17.46
C VAL A 388 5.85 11.99 16.47
N VAL A 389 6.15 12.58 15.30
CA VAL A 389 5.13 12.88 14.28
C VAL A 389 4.66 11.65 13.50
N MET A 390 5.29 10.49 13.71
CA MET A 390 4.89 9.21 13.15
C MET A 390 4.05 8.40 14.15
N ARG A 391 3.98 8.80 15.43
CA ARG A 391 3.20 8.08 16.44
C ARG A 391 1.76 8.59 16.43
N PRO A 392 0.75 7.72 16.26
CA PRO A 392 -0.64 8.14 16.30
C PRO A 392 -1.09 8.37 17.76
N PRO A 393 -2.00 9.34 18.01
CA PRO A 393 -2.60 9.50 19.34
C PRO A 393 -3.60 8.36 19.59
N LEU A 394 -3.17 7.33 20.33
CA LEU A 394 -3.98 6.13 20.60
C LEU A 394 -5.07 6.33 21.66
N ASP A 395 -5.04 7.45 22.39
CA ASP A 395 -6.03 7.77 23.44
C ASP A 395 -7.42 8.08 22.88
N ALA A 396 -7.52 8.37 21.58
CA ALA A 396 -8.78 8.65 20.90
C ALA A 396 -9.56 7.39 20.47
N TYR A 397 -9.04 6.20 20.74
CA TYR A 397 -9.64 4.93 20.32
C TYR A 397 -10.27 4.18 21.48
N ASP A 398 -11.38 3.51 21.18
CA ASP A 398 -12.20 2.81 22.16
C ASP A 398 -11.57 1.51 22.65
N VAL A 399 -10.94 0.77 21.73
CA VAL A 399 -10.32 -0.53 22.02
C VAL A 399 -8.98 -0.62 21.32
N LEU A 400 -7.99 -1.20 22.00
CA LEU A 400 -6.67 -1.51 21.44
C LEU A 400 -6.46 -3.03 21.46
N ILE A 401 -6.28 -3.62 20.29
CA ILE A 401 -5.93 -5.04 20.13
C ILE A 401 -4.40 -5.12 19.98
N HIS A 402 -3.73 -5.63 21.01
CA HIS A 402 -2.29 -5.81 21.05
C HIS A 402 -1.90 -7.13 20.41
N LEU A 403 -0.99 -7.09 19.45
CA LEU A 403 -0.54 -8.26 18.68
C LEU A 403 0.73 -8.86 19.29
N ASN A 404 0.92 -10.17 19.08
CA ASN A 404 2.13 -10.88 19.44
C ASN A 404 3.27 -10.53 18.45
N PRO A 405 4.36 -9.88 18.88
CA PRO A 405 5.44 -9.46 17.97
C PRO A 405 6.06 -10.62 17.16
N LYS A 406 6.08 -11.85 17.70
CA LYS A 406 6.57 -13.02 16.97
C LYS A 406 5.76 -13.31 15.70
N GLN A 407 4.48 -12.93 15.69
CA GLN A 407 3.56 -13.16 14.57
C GLN A 407 3.43 -11.97 13.61
N VAL A 408 4.06 -10.82 13.91
CA VAL A 408 4.06 -9.65 13.00
C VAL A 408 5.26 -9.73 12.05
N PRO A 409 5.09 -10.08 10.76
CA PRO A 409 6.22 -10.37 9.87
C PRO A 409 7.07 -9.14 9.53
N LEU A 410 6.47 -7.95 9.53
CA LEU A 410 7.12 -6.67 9.20
C LEU A 410 7.61 -5.91 10.45
N LEU A 411 7.70 -6.57 11.61
CA LEU A 411 8.03 -5.93 12.90
C LEU A 411 9.29 -5.05 12.87
N SER A 412 10.33 -5.44 12.12
CA SER A 412 11.58 -4.68 12.01
C SER A 412 11.43 -3.35 11.27
N GLN A 413 10.31 -3.13 10.59
CA GLN A 413 9.98 -1.91 9.84
C GLN A 413 9.10 -0.96 10.66
N ALA A 414 8.68 -1.34 11.87
CA ALA A 414 7.89 -0.50 12.76
C ALA A 414 8.58 0.84 13.05
N VAL A 415 7.82 1.89 13.36
CA VAL A 415 8.37 3.21 13.74
C VAL A 415 9.28 3.07 14.97
N ASP A 416 8.82 2.26 15.92
CA ASP A 416 9.52 1.92 17.16
C ASP A 416 9.76 0.40 17.19
N PRO A 417 10.77 -0.11 16.46
CA PRO A 417 11.04 -1.54 16.43
C PRO A 417 11.55 -2.00 17.80
N PRO A 418 11.11 -3.16 18.30
CA PRO A 418 11.58 -3.67 19.58
C PRO A 418 13.05 -4.04 19.51
N ALA A 419 13.76 -3.90 20.64
CA ALA A 419 15.17 -4.27 20.77
C ALA A 419 15.43 -5.77 20.50
N VAL A 420 14.43 -6.62 20.76
CA VAL A 420 14.51 -8.06 20.51
C VAL A 420 13.99 -8.35 19.10
N THR A 421 14.88 -8.84 18.25
CA THR A 421 14.55 -9.34 16.91
C THR A 421 14.34 -10.85 16.94
N PHE A 422 13.58 -11.35 15.96
CA PHE A 422 13.33 -12.78 15.79
C PHE A 422 13.89 -13.22 14.44
N SER A 423 14.53 -14.39 14.39
CA SER A 423 14.83 -15.00 13.10
C SER A 423 13.53 -15.45 12.45
N ARG A 424 13.32 -15.07 11.19
CA ARG A 424 12.09 -15.30 10.42
C ARG A 424 12.35 -16.15 9.16
N GLY A 425 13.31 -17.06 9.25
CA GLY A 425 13.62 -17.98 8.15
C GLY A 425 14.40 -17.36 7.00
N ILE A 426 15.26 -16.35 7.28
CA ILE A 426 16.20 -15.76 6.31
C ILE A 426 17.63 -16.03 6.79
N MET A 427 18.52 -16.35 5.85
CA MET A 427 19.97 -16.45 6.08
C MET A 427 20.73 -15.34 5.37
N ASP A 428 21.90 -15.00 5.91
CA ASP A 428 22.82 -14.06 5.27
C ASP A 428 23.56 -14.69 4.07
N GLY A 429 24.09 -13.79 3.23
CA GLY A 429 24.95 -14.12 2.09
C GLY A 429 24.24 -14.16 0.74
N ASN A 430 24.99 -14.59 -0.28
CA ASN A 430 24.55 -14.48 -1.67
C ASN A 430 23.31 -15.32 -1.98
N VAL A 431 22.38 -14.69 -2.68
CA VAL A 431 21.14 -15.31 -3.16
C VAL A 431 21.44 -16.23 -4.35
N ALA A 432 20.79 -17.39 -4.39
CA ALA A 432 20.89 -18.28 -5.54
C ALA A 432 20.08 -17.71 -6.72
N HIS A 433 20.69 -17.67 -7.90
CA HIS A 433 20.10 -17.08 -9.11
C HIS A 433 18.94 -17.91 -9.70
N SER A 434 18.84 -19.21 -9.38
CA SER A 434 17.73 -20.07 -9.83
C SER A 434 17.55 -21.32 -8.95
N GLY A 435 16.40 -21.97 -9.07
CA GLY A 435 16.05 -23.18 -8.32
C GLY A 435 15.51 -22.93 -6.91
N GLY A 436 15.42 -24.01 -6.12
CA GLY A 436 14.87 -24.00 -4.76
C GLY A 436 13.39 -24.38 -4.66
N ALA A 437 12.84 -24.30 -3.44
CA ALA A 437 11.42 -24.44 -3.13
C ALA A 437 10.73 -23.07 -3.18
N MET A 438 9.45 -23.05 -3.58
CA MET A 438 8.63 -21.84 -3.54
C MET A 438 8.46 -21.39 -2.07
N PRO A 439 8.74 -20.12 -1.71
CA PRO A 439 8.54 -19.62 -0.34
C PRO A 439 7.08 -19.59 0.09
N VAL A 440 6.88 -19.25 1.36
CA VAL A 440 5.59 -18.78 1.85
C VAL A 440 5.35 -17.39 1.28
N VAL A 441 4.46 -17.32 0.30
CA VAL A 441 4.17 -16.11 -0.49
C VAL A 441 3.07 -15.29 0.17
N ASP A 442 3.25 -13.96 0.24
CA ASP A 442 2.17 -13.00 0.54
C ASP A 442 1.42 -13.26 1.86
N TYR A 443 2.10 -13.87 2.84
CA TYR A 443 1.50 -14.24 4.12
C TYR A 443 1.77 -13.17 5.17
N ASN A 444 0.78 -12.33 5.42
CA ASN A 444 0.76 -11.40 6.54
C ASN A 444 -0.45 -11.66 7.45
N PRO A 445 -0.29 -12.36 8.58
CA PRO A 445 -1.42 -12.70 9.46
C PRO A 445 -2.10 -11.46 10.05
N VAL A 446 -1.39 -10.34 10.20
CA VAL A 446 -1.99 -9.07 10.67
C VAL A 446 -2.99 -8.53 9.66
N SER A 447 -2.61 -8.47 8.39
CA SER A 447 -3.49 -8.00 7.31
C SER A 447 -4.68 -8.92 7.08
N LEU A 448 -4.47 -10.25 7.16
CA LEU A 448 -5.54 -11.23 7.04
C LEU A 448 -6.55 -11.11 8.18
N TYR A 449 -6.07 -11.02 9.43
CA TYR A 449 -6.91 -10.82 10.60
C TYR A 449 -7.66 -9.48 10.58
N LEU A 450 -7.01 -8.40 10.16
CA LEU A 450 -7.64 -7.09 10.00
C LEU A 450 -8.76 -7.12 8.95
N ALA A 451 -8.59 -7.87 7.85
CA ALA A 451 -9.63 -8.05 6.85
C ALA A 451 -10.83 -8.83 7.42
N GLU A 452 -10.58 -9.89 8.19
CA GLU A 452 -11.61 -10.71 8.84
C GLU A 452 -12.42 -9.89 9.86
N LEU A 453 -11.75 -9.05 10.66
CA LEU A 453 -12.40 -8.12 11.59
C LEU A 453 -13.31 -7.13 10.86
N ARG A 454 -12.86 -6.57 9.74
CA ARG A 454 -13.64 -5.60 8.95
C ARG A 454 -14.83 -6.25 8.26
N ASP A 455 -14.68 -7.48 7.77
CA ASP A 455 -15.77 -8.24 7.17
C ASP A 455 -16.84 -8.61 8.21
N SER A 456 -16.40 -8.96 9.43
CA SER A 456 -17.29 -9.43 10.50
C SER A 456 -17.96 -8.29 11.29
N PHE A 457 -17.27 -7.16 11.47
CA PHE A 457 -17.69 -6.09 12.40
C PHE A 457 -17.60 -4.67 11.81
N GLY A 458 -17.40 -4.52 10.49
CA GLY A 458 -17.22 -3.22 9.85
C GLY A 458 -18.44 -2.29 9.89
N ASP A 459 -19.62 -2.84 10.19
CA ASP A 459 -20.85 -2.09 10.46
C ASP A 459 -20.88 -1.50 11.88
N LEU A 460 -20.24 -2.19 12.84
CA LEU A 460 -20.18 -1.81 14.25
C LEU A 460 -18.97 -0.94 14.61
N ALA A 461 -17.83 -1.16 13.95
CA ALA A 461 -16.56 -0.52 14.30
C ALA A 461 -15.65 -0.28 13.11
N LEU A 462 -14.76 0.71 13.26
CA LEU A 462 -13.66 0.99 12.34
C LEU A 462 -12.36 0.43 12.92
N PHE A 463 -11.55 -0.22 12.08
CA PHE A 463 -10.32 -0.89 12.48
C PHE A 463 -9.12 -0.31 11.73
N PHE A 464 -8.08 0.06 12.48
CA PHE A 464 -6.90 0.73 11.96
C PHE A 464 -5.61 0.09 12.46
N CYS A 465 -4.61 -0.05 11.58
CA CYS A 465 -3.30 -0.60 11.92
C CYS A 465 -2.23 0.03 11.03
N ASP A 466 -1.02 0.24 11.55
CA ASP A 466 0.14 0.57 10.72
C ASP A 466 0.52 -0.67 9.90
N PRO A 467 0.41 -0.64 8.55
CA PRO A 467 0.72 -1.79 7.72
C PRO A 467 2.21 -2.15 7.73
N TYR A 468 3.09 -1.26 8.21
CA TYR A 468 4.54 -1.43 8.19
C TYR A 468 5.07 -1.87 9.56
N GLY A 469 4.55 -2.98 10.08
CA GLY A 469 5.04 -3.61 11.31
C GLY A 469 4.37 -3.14 12.60
N GLY A 470 3.22 -2.46 12.50
CA GLY A 470 2.41 -2.09 13.66
C GLY A 470 2.02 -3.31 14.51
N THR A 471 2.11 -3.15 15.83
CA THR A 471 1.77 -4.21 16.80
C THR A 471 0.45 -3.97 17.52
N VAL A 472 -0.31 -2.95 17.11
CA VAL A 472 -1.59 -2.57 17.71
C VAL A 472 -2.59 -2.32 16.60
N ILE A 473 -3.75 -2.95 16.69
CA ILE A 473 -4.93 -2.58 15.90
C ILE A 473 -5.80 -1.71 16.79
N ALA A 474 -5.98 -0.45 16.38
CA ALA A 474 -6.82 0.52 17.06
C ALA A 474 -8.26 0.42 16.52
N VAL A 475 -9.24 0.42 17.41
CA VAL A 475 -10.65 0.25 17.08
C VAL A 475 -11.46 1.44 17.58
N LEU A 476 -12.36 1.93 16.74
CA LEU A 476 -13.29 3.00 17.06
C LEU A 476 -14.72 2.52 16.79
N TRP A 477 -15.59 2.58 17.77
CA TRP A 477 -16.99 2.22 17.59
C TRP A 477 -17.69 3.20 16.67
N ASN A 478 -18.60 2.69 15.84
CA ASN A 478 -19.53 3.52 15.08
C ASN A 478 -20.68 3.92 16.02
N PRO A 479 -20.83 5.20 16.42
CA PRO A 479 -21.86 5.59 17.40
C PRO A 479 -23.28 5.26 16.93
N LYS A 480 -23.51 5.25 15.61
CA LYS A 480 -24.83 4.90 15.03
C LYS A 480 -25.19 3.43 15.25
N ALA A 481 -24.21 2.54 15.40
CA ALA A 481 -24.45 1.12 15.62
C ALA A 481 -24.98 0.81 17.02
N PHE A 482 -24.75 1.72 17.99
CA PHE A 482 -25.15 1.59 19.39
C PHE A 482 -26.55 2.12 19.69
N ILE A 483 -27.20 2.77 18.71
CA ILE A 483 -28.61 3.17 18.82
C ILE A 483 -29.47 1.89 18.91
N PRO A 484 -30.34 1.72 19.93
CA PRO A 484 -31.19 0.54 20.05
C PRO A 484 -32.12 0.38 18.83
N LEU A 485 -32.13 -0.83 18.25
CA LEU A 485 -32.94 -1.15 17.07
C LEU A 485 -34.04 -2.16 17.43
N PRO A 486 -35.25 -2.09 16.84
CA PRO A 486 -36.26 -3.13 17.00
C PRO A 486 -35.72 -4.51 16.60
N PHE A 487 -36.07 -5.54 17.36
CA PHE A 487 -35.61 -6.90 17.11
C PHE A 487 -35.98 -7.39 15.70
N LYS A 488 -34.98 -7.85 14.95
CA LYS A 488 -35.12 -8.53 13.66
C LYS A 488 -34.14 -9.70 13.62
N THR A 489 -34.62 -10.87 13.19
CA THR A 489 -33.81 -12.10 13.11
C THR A 489 -32.59 -11.96 12.19
N SER A 490 -32.65 -11.11 11.16
CA SER A 490 -31.54 -10.83 10.26
C SER A 490 -30.45 -9.92 10.85
N GLN A 491 -30.68 -9.31 12.02
CA GLN A 491 -29.80 -8.30 12.63
C GLN A 491 -29.29 -8.73 14.01
N VAL A 492 -29.27 -10.04 14.30
CA VAL A 492 -28.90 -10.56 15.63
C VAL A 492 -27.38 -10.74 15.79
N SER A 493 -26.63 -10.80 14.68
CA SER A 493 -25.17 -10.98 14.74
C SER A 493 -24.50 -9.92 15.61
N ALA A 494 -23.64 -10.34 16.54
CA ALA A 494 -22.92 -9.47 17.47
C ALA A 494 -23.80 -8.54 18.34
N ARG A 495 -25.11 -8.79 18.44
CA ARG A 495 -26.05 -8.00 19.24
C ARG A 495 -26.74 -8.85 20.31
N SER A 496 -27.03 -8.24 21.46
CA SER A 496 -27.89 -8.81 22.49
C SER A 496 -29.33 -8.30 22.32
N VAL A 497 -30.30 -9.08 22.82
CA VAL A 497 -31.71 -8.70 22.84
C VAL A 497 -32.07 -8.21 24.24
N GLU A 498 -32.63 -7.01 24.32
CA GLU A 498 -33.18 -6.44 25.54
C GLU A 498 -34.71 -6.36 25.40
N VAL A 499 -35.43 -6.92 26.38
CA VAL A 499 -36.89 -6.96 26.39
C VAL A 499 -37.41 -6.05 27.49
N THR A 500 -38.14 -5.01 27.11
CA THR A 500 -38.81 -4.09 28.05
C THR A 500 -40.31 -4.13 27.79
N GLY A 501 -41.05 -4.87 28.63
CA GLY A 501 -42.49 -5.08 28.45
C GLY A 501 -42.78 -5.89 27.18
N GLU A 502 -43.54 -5.31 26.25
CA GLU A 502 -43.86 -5.91 24.94
C GLU A 502 -42.85 -5.54 23.83
N GLU A 503 -41.89 -4.63 24.11
CA GLU A 503 -40.89 -4.21 23.12
C GLU A 503 -39.58 -5.00 23.28
N ALA A 504 -39.12 -5.60 22.18
CA ALA A 504 -37.79 -6.21 22.08
C ALA A 504 -36.87 -5.33 21.23
N LYS A 505 -35.76 -4.88 21.81
CA LYS A 505 -34.72 -4.07 21.16
C LYS A 505 -33.41 -4.84 21.12
N THR A 506 -32.50 -4.41 20.25
CA THR A 506 -31.17 -4.99 20.10
C THR A 506 -30.09 -3.93 20.18
N VAL A 507 -29.03 -4.24 20.89
CA VAL A 507 -27.83 -3.41 21.07
C VAL A 507 -26.58 -4.26 20.86
N PRO A 508 -25.44 -3.69 20.41
CA PRO A 508 -24.20 -4.45 20.29
C PRO A 508 -23.79 -5.09 21.62
N ASN A 509 -23.47 -6.38 21.59
CA ASN A 509 -22.95 -7.08 22.77
C ASN A 509 -21.43 -6.90 22.84
N VAL A 510 -20.98 -5.80 23.45
CA VAL A 510 -19.57 -5.41 23.48
C VAL A 510 -18.68 -6.51 24.08
N GLU A 511 -19.09 -7.13 25.19
CA GLU A 511 -18.30 -8.18 25.83
C GLU A 511 -18.07 -9.38 24.90
N ALA A 512 -19.12 -9.83 24.21
CA ALA A 512 -19.01 -10.91 23.23
C ALA A 512 -18.13 -10.51 22.04
N ILE A 513 -18.28 -9.29 21.52
CA ILE A 513 -17.46 -8.78 20.41
C ILE A 513 -15.97 -8.74 20.79
N LEU A 514 -15.65 -8.26 22.00
CA LEU A 514 -14.26 -8.22 22.48
C LEU A 514 -13.67 -9.63 22.64
N GLU A 515 -14.49 -10.61 23.02
CA GLU A 515 -14.08 -12.01 23.08
C GLU A 515 -13.91 -12.62 21.68
N ASP A 516 -14.77 -12.27 20.72
CA ASP A 516 -14.63 -12.68 19.33
C ASP A 516 -13.35 -12.13 18.70
N PHE A 517 -12.94 -10.89 19.03
CA PHE A 517 -11.62 -10.37 18.64
C PHE A 517 -10.49 -11.28 19.15
N ARG A 518 -10.57 -11.79 20.39
CA ARG A 518 -9.56 -12.72 20.92
C ARG A 518 -9.61 -14.07 20.22
N ASN A 519 -10.81 -14.59 19.98
CA ASN A 519 -11.03 -15.92 19.39
C ASN A 519 -10.59 -15.99 17.93
N MET A 520 -11.01 -15.03 17.10
CA MET A 520 -10.60 -14.92 15.70
C MET A 520 -9.09 -14.73 15.57
N GLY A 521 -8.50 -13.92 16.46
CA GLY A 521 -7.08 -13.63 16.48
C GLY A 521 -6.22 -14.66 17.22
N LYS A 522 -6.73 -15.85 17.55
CA LYS A 522 -6.02 -16.82 18.42
C LYS A 522 -4.59 -17.11 17.92
N GLY A 523 -3.61 -16.92 18.79
CA GLY A 523 -2.18 -17.10 18.49
C GLY A 523 -1.49 -15.83 17.95
N LEU A 524 -2.24 -14.93 17.30
CA LEU A 524 -1.78 -13.62 16.85
C LEU A 524 -2.04 -12.53 17.90
N VAL A 525 -3.22 -12.50 18.52
CA VAL A 525 -3.60 -11.50 19.52
C VAL A 525 -2.99 -11.86 20.87
N LYS A 526 -2.32 -10.88 21.48
CA LYS A 526 -1.74 -10.97 22.82
C LYS A 526 -2.74 -10.53 23.88
N SER A 527 -3.43 -9.41 23.67
CA SER A 527 -4.44 -8.89 24.58
C SER A 527 -5.37 -7.91 23.86
N VAL A 528 -6.57 -7.73 24.42
CA VAL A 528 -7.55 -6.73 23.97
C VAL A 528 -7.84 -5.82 25.16
N GLU A 529 -7.52 -4.53 25.01
CA GLU A 529 -7.66 -3.49 26.02
C GLU A 529 -8.85 -2.60 25.64
N ALA A 530 -9.91 -2.63 26.43
CA ALA A 530 -11.00 -1.65 26.35
C ALA A 530 -10.59 -0.38 27.12
N ARG A 531 -10.61 0.77 26.46
CA ARG A 531 -10.21 2.06 27.06
C ARG A 531 -11.38 2.90 27.55
N THR A 532 -12.55 2.69 26.95
CA THR A 532 -13.81 3.29 27.35
C THR A 532 -14.66 2.20 28.00
N GLU A 533 -15.25 2.43 29.17
CA GLU A 533 -16.18 1.46 29.80
C GLU A 533 -17.64 1.93 29.72
N LYS A 534 -17.85 3.18 29.30
CA LYS A 534 -19.16 3.79 29.11
C LYS A 534 -19.55 3.68 27.64
N TRP A 535 -20.09 2.53 27.27
CA TRP A 535 -20.63 2.26 25.93
C TRP A 535 -22.09 2.70 25.75
N SER A 536 -22.64 3.40 26.76
CA SER A 536 -23.99 3.97 26.75
C SER A 536 -23.98 5.31 26.02
N PHE A 537 -24.44 5.32 24.76
CA PHE A 537 -24.75 6.54 24.02
C PHE A 537 -26.24 6.85 24.06
#